data_AF-A0A4Y9SDK1-F1
#
_entry.id   AF-A0A4Y9SDK1-F1
#
_cell.length_a   1.000
_cell.length_b   1.000
_cell.length_c   1.000
_cell.angle_alpha   90.00
_cell.angle_beta   90.00
_cell.angle_gamma   90.00
#
_symmetry.space_group_name_H-M   'P 1'
#
loop_
_entity.id
_entity.type
_entity.pdbx_description
1 polymer ?
#
loop_
_entity_poly.entity_id
_entity_poly.type
_entity_poly.pdbx_seq_one_letter_code
_entity_poly.pdbx_strand_id
1 'polypeptide(L)' 'MLNKVLIFGVGLIGGSFARALRQAGLVRTIVGIDRSPASLARALELGLIDVAGP' A
#
# COMPACT_ATOMS: atom_id res chain seq x y z
N MET A 1 -14.53 4.86 -7.50
CA MET A 1 -13.21 4.29 -7.84
C MET A 1 -12.15 5.37 -7.62
N LEU A 2 -11.14 5.09 -6.81
CA LEU A 2 -10.07 5.99 -6.40
C LEU A 2 -8.90 5.87 -7.38
N ASN A 3 -8.45 7.00 -7.94
CA ASN A 3 -7.31 7.00 -8.87
C ASN A 3 -6.00 6.70 -8.16
N LYS A 4 -5.78 7.26 -6.97
CA LYS A 4 -4.54 7.08 -6.21
C LYS A 4 -4.84 7.18 -4.72
N VAL A 5 -4.26 6.28 -3.93
CA VAL A 5 -4.33 6.28 -2.47
C VAL A 5 -2.91 6.28 -1.92
N LEU A 6 -2.64 7.16 -0.95
CA LEU A 6 -1.40 7.17 -0.18
C LEU A 6 -1.66 6.56 1.20
N ILE A 7 -0.78 5.67 1.64
CA ILE A 7 -0.86 5.01 2.94
C ILE A 7 0.42 5.30 3.71
N PHE A 8 0.29 6.03 4.81
CA PHE A 8 1.37 6.26 5.77
C PHE A 8 1.36 5.14 6.81
N GLY A 9 2.39 4.31 6.79
CA GLY A 9 2.51 3.08 7.58
C GLY A 9 1.92 1.87 6.88
N VAL A 10 2.75 1.04 6.25
CA VAL A 10 2.33 -0.19 5.53
C VAL A 10 2.50 -1.46 6.37
N GLY A 11 2.24 -1.34 7.67
CA GLY A 11 2.21 -2.46 8.61
C GLY A 11 0.89 -3.23 8.58
N LEU A 12 0.48 -3.79 9.72
CA LEU A 12 -0.74 -4.62 9.83
C LEU A 12 -2.00 -3.89 9.33
N ILE A 13 -2.26 -2.67 9.81
CA ILE A 13 -3.48 -1.91 9.48
C ILE A 13 -3.41 -1.37 8.05
N GLY A 14 -2.37 -0.61 7.71
CA GLY A 14 -2.24 0.00 6.38
C GLY A 14 -2.15 -1.04 5.27
N GLY A 15 -1.42 -2.14 5.49
CA GLY A 15 -1.36 -3.26 4.56
C GLY A 15 -2.70 -3.99 4.38
N SER A 16 -3.43 -4.23 5.47
CA SER A 16 -4.77 -4.86 5.39
C SER A 16 -5.78 -3.97 4.66
N PHE A 17 -5.73 -2.66 4.89
CA PHE A 17 -6.55 -1.69 4.19
C PHE A 17 -6.22 -1.64 2.69
N ALA A 18 -4.93 -1.64 2.33
CA ALA A 18 -4.48 -1.68 0.94
C ALA A 18 -5.01 -2.93 0.21
N ARG A 19 -4.91 -4.10 0.86
CA ARG A 19 -5.44 -5.36 0.34
C ARG A 19 -6.94 -5.31 0.14
N ALA A 20 -7.70 -4.80 1.11
CA ALA A 20 -9.15 -4.69 1.00
C ALA A 20 -9.57 -3.77 -0.17
N LEU A 21 -8.90 -2.63 -0.35
CA LEU A 21 -9.16 -1.72 -1.47
C LEU A 21 -8.91 -2.40 -2.83
N ARG A 22 -7.82 -3.17 -2.94
CA ARG A 22 -7.54 -3.96 -4.16
C ARG A 22 -8.60 -5.02 -4.40
N GLN A 23 -8.94 -5.81 -3.39
CA GLN A 23 -9.95 -6.87 -3.50
C GLN A 23 -11.33 -6.32 -3.90
N ALA A 24 -11.67 -5.13 -3.43
CA ALA A 24 -12.91 -4.45 -3.79
C ALA A 24 -12.89 -3.80 -5.19
N GLY A 25 -11.75 -3.80 -5.90
CA GLY A 25 -11.60 -3.13 -7.20
C GLY A 25 -11.75 -1.60 -7.11
N LEU A 26 -11.55 -1.03 -5.91
CA LEU A 26 -11.88 0.37 -5.64
C LEU A 26 -10.72 1.33 -5.91
N VAL A 27 -9.51 0.84 -6.17
CA VAL A 27 -8.31 1.68 -6.34
C VAL A 27 -7.48 1.27 -7.54
N ARG A 28 -6.93 2.26 -8.25
CA ARG A 28 -6.00 2.04 -9.38
C ARG A 28 -4.54 1.96 -8.95
N THR A 29 -4.12 2.82 -8.03
CA THR A 29 -2.73 2.90 -7.58
C THR A 29 -2.64 3.17 -6.08
N ILE A 30 -1.79 2.43 -5.38
CA ILE A 30 -1.48 2.61 -3.97
C ILE A 30 -0.01 2.97 -3.83
N VAL A 31 0.27 4.07 -3.12
CA VAL A 31 1.64 4.46 -2.73
C VAL A 31 1.80 4.23 -1.23
N GLY A 32 2.79 3.44 -0.84
CA GLY A 32 3.16 3.24 0.55
C GLY A 32 4.25 4.21 0.99
N ILE A 33 4.08 4.78 2.18
CA ILE A 33 5.06 5.63 2.86
C ILE A 33 5.36 4.99 4.21
N ASP A 34 6.62 4.71 4.52
CA ASP A 34 7.02 4.15 5.80
C ASP A 34 8.47 4.50 6.11
N ARG A 35 8.81 4.59 7.40
CA ARG A 35 10.19 4.86 7.82
C ARG A 35 11.09 3.65 7.65
N SER A 36 10.51 2.45 7.58
CA SER A 36 11.22 1.20 7.44
C SER A 36 11.29 0.78 5.96
N PRO A 37 12.48 0.81 5.34
CA PRO A 37 12.67 0.31 3.98
C PRO A 37 12.30 -1.17 3.84
N ALA A 38 12.52 -1.96 4.89
CA ALA A 38 12.14 -3.37 4.93
C ALA A 38 10.61 -3.56 4.88
N SER A 39 9.84 -2.70 5.56
CA SER A 39 8.38 -2.74 5.50
C SER A 39 7.87 -2.39 4.10
N LEU A 40 8.46 -1.37 3.46
CA LEU A 40 8.11 -0.98 2.09
C LEU A 40 8.44 -2.08 1.07
N ALA A 41 9.64 -2.66 1.16
CA ALA A 41 10.05 -3.78 0.32
C ALA A 41 9.08 -4.97 0.45
N ARG A 42 8.74 -5.33 1.70
CA ARG A 42 7.79 -6.41 1.95
C ARG A 42 6.39 -6.09 1.43
N ALA A 43 5.93 -4.85 1.56
CA ALA A 43 4.62 -4.43 1.04
C ALA A 43 4.57 -4.49 -0.49
N LEU A 44 5.66 -4.17 -1.18
CA LEU A 44 5.81 -4.33 -2.64
C LEU A 44 5.78 -5.82 -3.03
N GLU A 45 6.57 -6.67 -2.38
CA GLU A 45 6.60 -8.12 -2.62
C GLU A 45 5.20 -8.76 -2.48
N LEU A 46 4.44 -8.32 -1.48
CA LEU A 46 3.09 -8.81 -1.22
C LEU A 46 2.02 -8.18 -2.15
N GLY A 47 2.41 -7.26 -3.04
CA GLY A 47 1.49 -6.56 -3.95
C GLY A 47 0.52 -5.61 -3.23
N LEU A 48 0.80 -5.23 -1.98
CA LEU A 48 -0.05 -4.34 -1.19
C LEU A 48 0.03 -2.90 -1.71
N ILE A 49 1.20 -2.49 -2.19
CA ILE A 49 1.44 -1.16 -2.78
C ILE A 49 2.05 -1.31 -4.17
N ASP A 50 1.86 -0.30 -5.02
CA ASP A 50 2.48 -0.22 -6.36
C ASP A 50 3.80 0.54 -6.34
N VAL A 51 3.91 1.53 -5.44
CA VAL A 51 5.06 2.42 -5.35
C VAL A 51 5.42 2.62 -3.89
N ALA A 52 6.71 2.53 -3.56
CA ALA A 52 7.25 3.00 -2.30
C ALA A 52 7.66 4.47 -2.44
N GLY A 53 7.11 5.34 -1.61
CA GLY A 53 7.59 6.70 -1.46
C GLY A 53 8.60 6.85 -0.32
N PRO A 54 9.15 8.06 -0.15
CA PRO A 54 10.26 8.35 0.76
C PRO A 54 9.86 8.21 2.23
#